data_AF-A0AAD6EZY8-F1
#
_entry.id   AF-A0AAD6EZY8-F1
#
_cell.length_a   1.000
_cell.length_b   1.000
_cell.length_c   1.000
_cell.angle_alpha   90.00
_cell.angle_beta   90.00
_cell.angle_gamma   90.00
#
_symmetry.space_group_name_H-M   'P 1'
#
loop_
_entity.id
_entity.type
_entity.pdbx_description
1 polymer ?
#
loop_
_entity_poly.entity_id
_entity_poly.type
_entity_poly.pdbx_seq_one_letter_code
_entity_poly.pdbx_strand_id
1 'polypeptide(L)'
;MLRTKNIPCSLRSLHSLFIPSSSFASSSYSSQCKRRRILNPPSLHPPEPPKKVPHTVSAHGRSWEDPYHWMRNTDDQDLVHYLKRENEYAEAYMADTCGLRRRLVAEMKGRMPATESTPPEPWGTWEYFQYIPEGKEYPVLCRKPRVQTGLVKSALNYIYALGKEQTLLDWNQVAEKYGYVHIGSCRISPDHKFLAYTLDSSGSEFFSLHIKCLQTNRIVYSSLTDKGVVSLAWTGDSRFLFYTICDQTQRPYQVFCHKVGSVEEDFLTFTEHDRSCCVDITSTKDFKYITINSNSRTSSEEGLHN
;
A
#
# COMPACT_ATOMS: atom_id res chain seq x y z
N MET A 1 -2.26 -12.12 1.66
CA MET A 1 -3.59 -12.76 1.43
C MET A 1 -4.57 -12.43 2.58
N LEU A 2 -5.27 -11.30 2.51
CA LEU A 2 -6.48 -11.06 3.31
C LEU A 2 -7.58 -10.66 2.33
N ARG A 3 -8.16 -11.67 1.68
CA ARG A 3 -9.46 -11.50 1.03
C ARG A 3 -10.45 -11.16 2.13
N THR A 4 -11.11 -10.01 2.01
CA THR A 4 -12.42 -9.75 2.61
C THR A 4 -13.41 -10.76 2.00
N LYS A 5 -13.36 -12.01 2.46
CA LYS A 5 -14.45 -12.95 2.21
C LYS A 5 -15.68 -12.33 2.87
N ASN A 6 -16.67 -12.04 2.04
CA ASN A 6 -18.03 -11.68 2.45
C ASN A 6 -18.43 -12.49 3.68
N ILE A 7 -18.65 -11.79 4.80
CA ILE A 7 -19.21 -12.35 6.03
C ILE A 7 -20.65 -12.75 5.70
N PRO A 8 -21.02 -14.04 5.62
CA PRO A 8 -22.38 -14.41 5.29
C PRO A 8 -23.21 -14.34 6.57
N CYS A 9 -23.70 -13.16 6.92
CA CYS A 9 -24.87 -13.05 7.80
C CYS A 9 -26.12 -13.21 6.93
N SER A 10 -26.65 -14.44 6.88
CA SER A 10 -27.86 -14.79 6.11
C SER A 10 -29.02 -13.83 6.38
N LEU A 11 -29.57 -13.24 5.32
CA LEU A 11 -30.82 -12.51 5.33
C LEU A 11 -31.99 -13.48 5.59
N ARG A 12 -32.75 -13.23 6.65
CA ARG A 12 -34.17 -13.63 6.69
C ARG A 12 -35.00 -12.36 6.77
N SER A 13 -35.76 -12.13 5.70
CA SER A 13 -36.75 -11.06 5.60
C SER A 13 -37.91 -11.33 6.55
N LEU A 14 -38.34 -10.33 7.30
CA LEU A 14 -39.69 -10.29 7.85
C LEU A 14 -40.31 -8.93 7.57
N HIS A 15 -41.58 -9.02 7.21
CA HIS A 15 -42.44 -8.01 6.60
C HIS A 15 -42.71 -6.78 7.48
N SER A 16 -42.99 -5.70 6.76
CA SER A 16 -43.67 -4.47 7.13
C SER A 16 -44.81 -4.62 8.13
N LEU A 17 -44.79 -3.82 9.21
CA LEU A 17 -46.02 -3.37 9.90
C LEU A 17 -45.87 -1.92 10.39
N PHE A 18 -47.03 -1.28 10.43
CA PHE A 18 -47.35 0.14 10.45
C PHE A 18 -46.87 0.96 11.66
N ILE A 19 -46.69 2.26 11.41
CA ILE A 19 -46.45 3.34 12.38
C ILE A 19 -47.79 3.80 12.99
N PRO A 20 -47.81 4.16 14.28
CA PRO A 20 -48.52 5.38 14.65
C PRO A 20 -47.66 6.33 15.49
N SER A 21 -47.86 7.60 15.16
CA SER A 21 -47.38 8.81 15.81
C SER A 21 -48.01 9.03 17.19
N SER A 22 -47.20 9.47 18.18
CA SER A 22 -47.55 10.63 19.03
C SER A 22 -46.51 10.91 20.13
N SER A 23 -46.19 12.20 20.25
CA SER A 23 -45.93 12.97 21.47
C SER A 23 -44.56 12.89 22.15
N PHE A 24 -43.87 14.03 22.08
CA PHE A 24 -42.71 14.42 22.87
C PHE A 24 -43.03 14.40 24.37
N ALA A 25 -42.25 13.61 25.11
CA ALA A 25 -42.09 13.77 26.55
C ALA A 25 -40.60 13.85 26.84
N SER A 26 -40.18 14.96 27.45
CA SER A 26 -38.82 15.21 27.93
C SER A 26 -38.45 14.17 28.98
N SER A 27 -37.63 13.19 28.63
CA SER A 27 -37.04 12.27 29.61
C SER A 27 -35.67 12.79 30.04
N SER A 28 -35.59 13.16 31.31
CA SER A 28 -34.38 13.48 32.05
C SER A 28 -33.25 12.50 31.75
N TYR A 29 -32.04 13.01 31.50
CA TYR A 29 -30.81 12.22 31.36
C TYR A 29 -30.48 11.54 32.70
N SER A 30 -31.13 10.41 32.96
CA SER A 30 -30.77 9.49 34.02
C SER A 30 -29.66 8.59 33.49
N SER A 31 -28.46 8.73 34.06
CA SER A 31 -27.34 7.81 33.93
C SER A 31 -27.65 6.48 34.62
N GLN A 32 -28.64 5.76 34.09
CA GLN A 32 -28.87 4.36 34.43
C GLN A 32 -28.06 3.50 33.46
N CYS A 33 -26.81 3.22 33.84
CA CYS A 33 -26.09 2.00 33.42
C CYS A 33 -26.86 0.78 33.94
N LYS A 34 -28.00 0.47 33.31
CA LYS A 34 -28.78 -0.72 33.62
C LYS A 34 -28.28 -1.87 32.75
N ARG A 35 -27.76 -2.88 33.46
CA ARG A 35 -27.23 -4.18 33.02
C ARG A 35 -25.85 -4.14 32.37
N ARG A 36 -24.83 -4.53 33.15
CA ARG A 36 -23.70 -5.30 32.61
C ARG A 36 -24.32 -6.44 31.81
N ARG A 37 -24.22 -6.39 30.48
CA ARG A 37 -24.44 -7.55 29.64
C ARG A 37 -23.36 -8.54 30.06
N ILE A 38 -23.72 -9.53 30.86
CA ILE A 38 -22.86 -10.68 31.09
C ILE A 38 -22.74 -11.29 29.70
N LEU A 39 -21.60 -11.05 29.04
CA LEU A 39 -21.27 -11.75 27.81
C LEU A 39 -21.11 -13.19 28.24
N ASN A 40 -22.10 -14.03 27.90
CA ASN A 40 -21.93 -15.46 28.06
C ASN A 40 -20.69 -15.83 27.22
N PRO A 41 -19.65 -16.44 27.82
CA PRO A 41 -18.50 -16.86 27.05
C PRO A 41 -19.01 -17.80 25.94
N PRO A 42 -18.50 -17.64 24.71
CA PRO A 42 -18.86 -18.54 23.62
C PRO A 42 -18.58 -19.97 24.06
N SER A 43 -19.45 -20.90 23.66
CA SER A 43 -19.32 -22.32 23.99
C SER A 43 -18.15 -23.01 23.27
N LEU A 44 -17.31 -22.27 22.55
CA LEU A 44 -16.12 -22.79 21.91
C LEU A 44 -14.96 -22.71 22.91
N HIS A 45 -14.36 -23.85 23.23
CA HIS A 45 -13.10 -23.89 23.94
C HIS A 45 -12.00 -23.27 23.07
N PRO A 46 -10.99 -22.60 23.68
CA PRO A 46 -9.82 -22.14 22.92
C PRO A 46 -9.16 -23.32 22.20
N PRO A 47 -8.54 -23.09 21.02
CA PRO A 47 -7.86 -24.17 20.32
C PRO A 47 -6.79 -24.78 21.22
N GLU A 48 -6.63 -26.10 21.14
CA GLU A 48 -5.58 -26.78 21.89
C GLU A 48 -4.23 -26.13 21.56
N PRO A 49 -3.36 -25.95 22.57
CA PRO A 49 -2.03 -25.38 22.35
C PRO A 49 -1.31 -26.12 21.22
N PRO A 50 -0.55 -25.39 20.39
CA PRO A 50 0.18 -26.02 19.31
C PRO A 50 1.23 -27.00 19.86
N LYS A 51 1.64 -27.96 19.01
CA LYS A 51 2.72 -28.88 19.37
C LYS A 51 3.98 -28.10 19.75
N LYS A 52 4.68 -28.59 20.77
CA LYS A 52 5.99 -28.11 21.18
C LYS A 52 7.04 -29.04 20.60
N VAL A 53 7.96 -28.48 19.82
CA VAL A 53 9.09 -29.22 19.21
C VAL A 53 10.38 -28.67 19.81
N PRO A 54 11.18 -29.47 20.55
CA PRO A 54 12.42 -28.99 21.14
C PRO A 54 13.30 -28.31 20.10
N HIS A 55 13.70 -27.08 20.38
CA HIS A 55 14.57 -26.30 19.51
C HIS A 55 15.28 -25.23 20.34
N THR A 56 16.60 -25.26 20.33
CA THR A 56 17.42 -24.30 21.07
C THR A 56 17.92 -23.21 20.13
N VAL A 57 17.60 -21.96 20.44
CA VAL A 57 18.14 -20.79 19.73
C VAL A 57 19.35 -20.27 20.53
N SER A 58 20.38 -19.81 19.82
CA SER A 58 21.56 -19.21 20.44
C SER A 58 21.93 -17.89 19.79
N ALA A 59 22.17 -16.86 20.61
CA ALA A 59 22.64 -15.55 20.17
C ALA A 59 23.50 -14.90 21.26
N HIS A 60 24.58 -14.24 20.85
CA HIS A 60 25.50 -13.52 21.75
C HIS A 60 25.98 -14.34 22.96
N GLY A 61 26.29 -15.63 22.74
CA GLY A 61 26.77 -16.54 23.79
C GLY A 61 25.72 -16.98 24.81
N ARG A 62 24.42 -16.71 24.56
CA ARG A 62 23.30 -17.17 25.37
C ARG A 62 22.40 -18.09 24.56
N SER A 63 21.79 -19.06 25.23
CA SER A 63 20.88 -20.02 24.59
C SER A 63 19.57 -20.16 25.37
N TRP A 64 18.48 -20.38 24.65
CA TRP A 64 17.15 -20.59 25.22
C TRP A 64 16.32 -21.54 24.36
N GLU A 65 15.31 -22.16 24.96
CA GLU A 65 14.36 -23.02 24.25
C GLU A 65 13.28 -22.20 23.57
N ASP A 66 13.07 -22.44 22.27
CA ASP A 66 11.96 -21.94 21.48
C ASP A 66 11.16 -23.13 20.91
N PRO A 67 10.25 -23.73 21.71
CA PRO A 67 9.52 -24.91 21.30
C PRO A 67 8.54 -24.68 20.13
N TYR A 68 8.36 -23.42 19.70
CA TYR A 68 7.48 -23.02 18.61
C TYR A 68 8.25 -22.52 17.38
N HIS A 69 9.57 -22.69 17.34
CA HIS A 69 10.41 -22.27 16.21
C HIS A 69 9.91 -22.77 14.85
N TRP A 70 9.32 -23.98 14.84
CA TRP A 70 8.75 -24.60 13.64
C TRP A 70 7.66 -23.76 12.97
N MET A 71 6.95 -22.89 13.71
CA MET A 71 5.92 -21.98 13.18
C MET A 71 6.47 -20.88 12.29
N ARG A 72 7.79 -20.70 12.22
CA ARG A 72 8.41 -19.78 11.26
C ARG A 72 8.21 -20.26 9.81
N ASN A 73 8.02 -21.56 9.60
CA ASN A 73 7.75 -22.11 8.28
C ASN A 73 6.27 -21.93 7.91
N THR A 74 5.98 -20.95 7.06
CA THR A 74 4.61 -20.63 6.63
C THR A 74 3.96 -21.72 5.76
N ASP A 75 4.76 -22.61 5.18
CA ASP A 75 4.29 -23.72 4.35
C ASP A 75 3.95 -24.98 5.16
N ASP A 76 4.26 -24.99 6.47
CA ASP A 76 3.97 -26.09 7.38
C ASP A 76 2.45 -26.28 7.54
N GLN A 77 1.95 -27.47 7.22
CA GLN A 77 0.52 -27.79 7.28
C GLN A 77 -0.04 -27.73 8.70
N ASP A 78 0.77 -28.04 9.72
CA ASP A 78 0.33 -27.95 11.12
C ASP A 78 0.12 -26.49 11.52
N LEU A 79 0.91 -25.56 10.99
CA LEU A 79 0.74 -24.13 11.21
C LEU A 79 -0.54 -23.64 10.53
N VAL A 80 -0.75 -24.01 9.27
CA VAL A 80 -1.96 -23.65 8.52
C VAL A 80 -3.21 -24.16 9.25
N HIS A 81 -3.19 -25.41 9.71
CA HIS A 81 -4.30 -25.97 10.47
C HIS A 81 -4.50 -25.26 11.81
N TYR A 82 -3.41 -24.95 12.53
CA TYR A 82 -3.46 -24.19 13.77
C TYR A 82 -4.10 -22.81 13.57
N LEU A 83 -3.64 -22.05 12.58
CA LEU A 83 -4.17 -20.72 12.23
C LEU A 83 -5.66 -20.78 11.85
N LYS A 84 -6.10 -21.84 11.16
CA LYS A 84 -7.51 -22.03 10.85
C LYS A 84 -8.35 -22.17 12.12
N ARG A 85 -7.91 -22.98 13.09
CA ARG A 85 -8.61 -23.15 14.37
C ARG A 85 -8.62 -21.85 15.20
N GLU A 86 -7.52 -21.11 15.20
CA GLU A 86 -7.46 -19.78 15.85
C GLU A 86 -8.43 -18.79 15.22
N ASN A 87 -8.52 -18.75 13.89
CA ASN A 87 -9.50 -17.91 13.19
C ASN A 87 -10.94 -18.31 13.52
N GLU A 88 -11.26 -19.61 13.52
CA GLU A 88 -12.58 -20.13 13.87
C GLU A 88 -12.96 -19.77 15.33
N TYR A 89 -12.00 -19.92 16.25
CA TYR A 89 -12.19 -19.51 17.64
C TYR A 89 -12.41 -18.00 17.77
N ALA A 90 -11.60 -17.17 17.09
CA ALA A 90 -11.76 -15.72 17.09
C ALA A 90 -13.12 -15.28 16.52
N GLU A 91 -13.59 -15.93 15.45
CA GLU A 91 -14.92 -15.69 14.86
C GLU A 91 -16.04 -16.04 15.84
N ALA A 92 -15.96 -17.21 16.48
CA ALA A 92 -16.92 -17.63 17.50
C ALA A 92 -16.89 -16.71 18.73
N TYR A 93 -15.70 -16.29 19.16
CA TYR A 93 -15.50 -15.38 20.28
C TYR A 93 -16.13 -14.02 20.05
N MET A 94 -16.03 -13.52 18.83
CA MET A 94 -16.54 -12.21 18.43
C MET A 94 -17.99 -12.25 17.92
N ALA A 95 -18.69 -13.38 17.97
CA ALA A 95 -19.99 -13.55 17.35
C ALA A 95 -21.07 -12.59 17.89
N ASP A 96 -21.07 -12.32 19.20
CA ASP A 96 -22.00 -11.41 19.88
C ASP A 96 -21.79 -9.93 19.47
N THR A 97 -20.59 -9.58 19.01
CA THR A 97 -20.24 -8.24 18.53
C THR A 97 -20.70 -7.96 17.10
N CYS A 98 -21.30 -8.94 16.39
CA CYS A 98 -21.64 -8.80 14.97
C CYS A 98 -22.50 -7.54 14.68
N GLY A 99 -23.48 -7.24 15.53
CA GLY A 99 -24.30 -6.03 15.40
C GLY A 99 -23.52 -4.73 15.67
N LEU A 100 -22.59 -4.74 16.62
CA LEU A 100 -21.72 -3.60 16.89
C LEU A 100 -20.74 -3.37 15.72
N ARG A 101 -20.07 -4.43 15.23
CA ARG A 101 -19.17 -4.38 14.07
C ARG A 101 -19.86 -3.82 12.83
N ARG A 102 -21.08 -4.30 12.52
CA ARG A 102 -21.88 -3.78 11.39
C ARG A 102 -22.18 -2.28 11.54
N ARG A 103 -22.58 -1.84 12.73
CA ARG A 103 -22.80 -0.40 12.99
C ARG A 103 -21.52 0.41 12.82
N LEU A 104 -20.42 -0.03 13.42
CA LEU A 104 -19.13 0.65 13.29
C LEU A 104 -18.68 0.75 11.82
N VAL A 105 -18.78 -0.33 11.04
CA VAL A 105 -18.45 -0.31 9.61
C VAL A 105 -19.35 0.66 8.85
N ALA A 106 -20.67 0.66 9.11
CA ALA A 106 -21.61 1.58 8.46
C ALA A 106 -21.31 3.04 8.83
N GLU A 107 -21.02 3.31 10.10
CA GLU A 107 -20.66 4.65 10.56
C GLU A 107 -19.31 5.13 10.02
N MET A 108 -18.30 4.26 9.93
CA MET A 108 -17.01 4.59 9.33
C MET A 108 -17.18 4.90 7.84
N LYS A 109 -17.91 4.07 7.09
CA LYS A 109 -18.23 4.32 5.68
C LYS A 109 -19.04 5.60 5.48
N GLY A 110 -20.01 5.87 6.35
CA GLY A 110 -20.83 7.08 6.28
C GLY A 110 -20.07 8.38 6.59
N ARG A 111 -18.88 8.29 7.19
CA ARG A 111 -17.97 9.43 7.41
C ARG A 111 -16.94 9.61 6.29
N MET A 112 -16.85 8.66 5.35
CA MET A 112 -15.98 8.77 4.19
C MET A 112 -16.72 9.46 3.03
N PRO A 113 -16.04 10.29 2.21
CA PRO A 113 -16.61 10.83 0.99
C PRO A 113 -16.97 9.70 0.01
N ALA A 114 -17.98 9.92 -0.84
CA ALA A 114 -18.31 8.98 -1.92
C ALA A 114 -17.19 8.89 -2.98
N THR A 115 -16.39 9.94 -3.11
CA THR A 115 -15.23 9.99 -4.00
C THR A 115 -14.13 10.76 -3.30
N GLU A 116 -12.96 10.15 -3.18
CA GLU A 116 -11.77 10.77 -2.61
C GLU A 116 -10.80 11.13 -3.73
N SER A 117 -10.26 12.34 -3.70
CA SER A 117 -9.21 12.78 -4.62
C SER A 117 -8.18 13.59 -3.86
N THR A 118 -6.91 13.44 -4.23
CA THR A 118 -5.86 14.34 -3.77
C THR A 118 -6.06 15.72 -4.41
N PRO A 119 -5.61 16.81 -3.76
CA PRO A 119 -5.46 18.09 -4.42
C PRO A 119 -4.56 17.95 -5.67
N PRO A 120 -4.90 18.55 -6.81
CA PRO A 120 -4.04 18.52 -7.99
C PRO A 120 -2.70 19.22 -7.73
N GLU A 121 -1.61 18.52 -7.99
CA GLU A 121 -0.24 19.03 -7.86
C GLU A 121 0.24 19.56 -9.23
N PRO A 122 0.48 20.88 -9.37
CA PRO A 122 0.96 21.44 -10.61
C PRO A 122 2.45 21.16 -10.80
N TRP A 123 2.81 20.54 -11.93
CA TRP A 123 4.21 20.35 -12.31
C TRP A 123 4.38 20.49 -13.84
N GLY A 124 5.18 21.48 -14.24
CA GLY A 124 5.36 21.82 -15.65
C GLY A 124 4.05 22.24 -16.31
N THR A 125 3.70 21.58 -17.41
CA THR A 125 2.45 21.80 -18.18
C THR A 125 1.27 20.96 -17.69
N TRP A 126 1.44 20.20 -16.60
CA TRP A 126 0.46 19.24 -16.09
C TRP A 126 0.04 19.55 -14.66
N GLU A 127 -1.12 19.02 -14.29
CA GLU A 127 -1.57 18.84 -12.91
C GLU A 127 -1.78 17.35 -12.66
N TYR A 128 -1.11 16.81 -11.65
CA TYR A 128 -1.18 15.39 -11.26
C TYR A 128 -2.07 15.21 -10.05
N PHE A 129 -2.84 14.13 -10.02
CA PHE A 129 -3.71 13.82 -8.89
C PHE A 129 -4.02 12.33 -8.86
N GLN A 130 -4.45 11.86 -7.71
CA GLN A 130 -5.00 10.52 -7.54
C GLN A 130 -6.44 10.63 -7.07
N TYR A 131 -7.28 9.71 -7.51
CA TYR A 131 -8.62 9.55 -6.95
C TYR A 131 -8.99 8.08 -6.81
N ILE A 132 -9.90 7.78 -5.89
CA ILE A 132 -10.49 6.45 -5.75
C ILE A 132 -11.86 6.49 -6.42
N PRO A 133 -12.08 5.75 -7.53
CA PRO A 133 -13.39 5.69 -8.16
C PRO A 133 -14.44 5.12 -7.21
N GLU A 134 -15.70 5.53 -7.38
CA GLU A 134 -16.79 5.03 -6.55
C GLU A 134 -16.90 3.50 -6.64
N GLY A 135 -16.99 2.84 -5.47
CA GLY A 135 -17.07 1.38 -5.38
C GLY A 135 -15.77 0.63 -5.69
N LYS A 136 -14.66 1.34 -5.94
CA LYS A 136 -13.32 0.75 -6.08
C LYS A 136 -12.54 0.88 -4.77
N GLU A 137 -11.53 0.02 -4.60
CA GLU A 137 -10.72 -0.04 -3.37
C GLU A 137 -9.37 0.65 -3.52
N TYR A 138 -8.90 0.86 -4.76
CA TYR A 138 -7.57 1.38 -5.04
C TYR A 138 -7.61 2.69 -5.85
N PRO A 139 -6.59 3.55 -5.70
CA PRO A 139 -6.51 4.80 -6.43
C PRO A 139 -6.18 4.61 -7.91
N VAL A 140 -6.48 5.64 -8.68
CA VAL A 140 -6.06 5.83 -10.07
C VAL A 140 -5.19 7.08 -10.10
N LEU A 141 -3.97 6.97 -10.63
CA LEU A 141 -3.10 8.12 -10.87
C LEU A 141 -3.42 8.73 -12.22
N CYS A 142 -3.77 10.01 -12.22
CA CYS A 142 -4.12 10.77 -13.40
C CYS A 142 -3.28 12.04 -13.53
N ARG A 143 -3.32 12.61 -14.73
CA ARG A 143 -2.91 13.99 -14.99
C ARG A 143 -3.87 14.69 -15.94
N LYS A 144 -3.91 16.00 -15.88
CA LYS A 144 -4.61 16.86 -16.86
C LYS A 144 -3.75 18.06 -17.23
N PRO A 145 -3.93 18.65 -18.42
CA PRO A 145 -3.19 19.85 -18.79
C PRO A 145 -3.48 20.99 -17.82
N ARG A 146 -2.43 21.74 -17.46
CA ARG A 146 -2.54 22.87 -16.55
C ARG A 146 -3.05 24.09 -17.29
N VAL A 147 -4.13 24.70 -16.78
CA VAL A 147 -4.63 25.99 -17.28
C VAL A 147 -3.67 27.11 -16.84
N GLN A 148 -3.17 27.91 -17.79
CA GLN A 148 -2.21 28.98 -17.49
C GLN A 148 -2.91 30.35 -17.42
N THR A 149 -2.87 31.05 -16.31
CA THR A 149 -3.48 32.39 -16.20
C THR A 149 -2.62 33.50 -16.86
N GLY A 150 -3.23 34.38 -17.67
CA GLY A 150 -2.58 35.53 -18.33
C GLY A 150 -3.23 35.98 -19.66
N LEU A 151 -3.18 37.28 -19.98
CA LEU A 151 -3.86 37.91 -21.14
C LEU A 151 -3.42 37.36 -22.51
N VAL A 152 -2.17 36.91 -22.66
CA VAL A 152 -1.60 36.42 -23.94
C VAL A 152 -1.88 34.91 -24.16
N LYS A 153 -2.61 34.24 -23.25
CA LYS A 153 -2.72 32.77 -23.21
C LYS A 153 -4.13 32.22 -23.43
N SER A 154 -5.11 33.06 -23.76
CA SER A 154 -6.52 32.64 -23.86
C SER A 154 -6.77 31.55 -24.93
N ALA A 155 -6.11 31.61 -26.09
CA ALA A 155 -6.24 30.61 -27.14
C ALA A 155 -5.58 29.26 -26.78
N LEU A 156 -4.39 29.29 -26.16
CA LEU A 156 -3.72 28.09 -25.66
C LEU A 156 -4.49 27.45 -24.50
N ASN A 157 -5.08 28.25 -23.61
CA ASN A 157 -5.95 27.75 -22.55
C ASN A 157 -7.20 27.08 -23.11
N TYR A 158 -7.77 27.54 -24.21
CA TYR A 158 -8.88 26.85 -24.86
C TYR A 158 -8.45 25.46 -25.36
N ILE A 159 -7.26 25.34 -25.96
CA ILE A 159 -6.69 24.05 -26.40
C ILE A 159 -6.36 23.15 -25.20
N TYR A 160 -5.79 23.69 -24.12
CA TYR A 160 -5.47 22.92 -22.91
C TYR A 160 -6.71 22.51 -22.11
N ALA A 161 -7.74 23.36 -22.05
CA ALA A 161 -9.03 23.04 -21.43
C ALA A 161 -9.80 21.96 -22.21
N LEU A 162 -9.56 21.84 -23.52
CA LEU A 162 -10.03 20.71 -24.33
C LEU A 162 -9.19 19.45 -24.14
N GLY A 163 -8.00 19.55 -23.55
CA GLY A 163 -7.12 18.43 -23.31
C GLY A 163 -7.70 17.53 -22.22
N LYS A 164 -7.93 16.26 -22.57
CA LYS A 164 -8.57 15.28 -21.69
C LYS A 164 -7.64 14.86 -20.55
N GLU A 165 -8.25 14.57 -19.41
CA GLU A 165 -7.61 13.80 -18.34
C GLU A 165 -6.99 12.51 -18.89
N GLN A 166 -5.79 12.18 -18.41
CA GLN A 166 -5.05 10.99 -18.78
C GLN A 166 -4.82 10.13 -17.56
N THR A 167 -5.31 8.89 -17.59
CA THR A 167 -4.96 7.86 -16.62
C THR A 167 -3.55 7.36 -16.88
N LEU A 168 -2.68 7.49 -15.89
CA LEU A 168 -1.27 7.08 -15.95
C LEU A 168 -1.09 5.65 -15.43
N LEU A 169 -1.76 5.32 -14.33
CA LEU A 169 -1.75 3.99 -13.74
C LEU A 169 -3.09 3.76 -13.01
N ASP A 170 -3.64 2.56 -13.10
CA ASP A 170 -4.88 2.15 -12.43
C ASP A 170 -4.58 0.90 -11.62
N TRP A 171 -4.57 1.05 -10.30
CA TRP A 171 -4.24 -0.01 -9.37
C TRP A 171 -5.32 -1.07 -9.40
N ASN A 172 -6.58 -0.70 -9.68
CA ASN A 172 -7.70 -1.64 -9.74
C ASN A 172 -7.54 -2.61 -10.91
N GLN A 173 -7.05 -2.16 -12.07
CA GLN A 173 -6.75 -3.05 -13.20
C GLN A 173 -5.66 -4.07 -12.85
N VAL A 174 -4.66 -3.66 -12.07
CA VAL A 174 -3.62 -4.56 -11.58
C VAL A 174 -4.19 -5.53 -10.54
N ALA A 175 -4.99 -5.04 -9.60
CA ALA A 175 -5.64 -5.84 -8.57
C ALA A 175 -6.64 -6.85 -9.17
N GLU A 176 -7.37 -6.51 -10.24
CA GLU A 176 -8.26 -7.44 -10.94
C GLU A 176 -7.49 -8.62 -11.54
N LYS A 177 -6.24 -8.38 -11.98
CA LYS A 177 -5.37 -9.43 -12.53
C LYS A 177 -4.76 -10.35 -11.45
N TYR A 178 -4.33 -9.79 -10.31
CA TYR A 178 -3.56 -10.54 -9.30
C TYR A 178 -4.33 -10.83 -8.00
N GLY A 179 -5.50 -10.23 -7.80
CA GLY A 179 -6.30 -10.29 -6.57
C GLY A 179 -5.76 -9.44 -5.41
N TYR A 180 -4.60 -8.82 -5.59
CA TYR A 180 -3.94 -7.92 -4.66
C TYR A 180 -3.00 -7.01 -5.44
N VAL A 181 -2.81 -5.79 -4.96
CA VAL A 181 -1.81 -4.86 -5.48
C VAL A 181 -1.28 -4.00 -4.36
N HIS A 182 0.04 -3.79 -4.37
CA HIS A 182 0.70 -2.74 -3.63
C HIS A 182 1.67 -2.04 -4.57
N ILE A 183 1.40 -0.76 -4.84
CA ILE A 183 2.36 0.12 -5.52
C ILE A 183 3.05 0.95 -4.45
N GLY A 184 4.36 0.78 -4.30
CA GLY A 184 5.13 1.46 -3.27
C GLY A 184 5.56 2.85 -3.72
N SER A 185 6.58 2.93 -4.55
CA SER A 185 7.11 4.17 -5.12
C SER A 185 6.51 4.45 -6.48
N CYS A 186 6.24 5.72 -6.76
CA CYS A 186 5.70 6.19 -8.04
C CYS A 186 6.37 7.53 -8.39
N ARG A 187 7.06 7.61 -9.52
CA ARG A 187 7.87 8.77 -9.95
C ARG A 187 7.71 9.04 -11.44
N ILE A 188 7.23 10.23 -11.77
CA ILE A 188 7.16 10.71 -13.15
C ILE A 188 8.52 11.30 -13.53
N SER A 189 8.97 11.08 -14.77
CA SER A 189 10.21 11.66 -15.27
C SER A 189 10.09 13.19 -15.43
N PRO A 190 11.19 13.96 -15.28
CA PRO A 190 11.18 15.41 -15.47
C PRO A 190 10.62 15.90 -16.81
N ASP A 191 10.78 15.12 -17.88
CA ASP A 191 10.21 15.44 -19.19
C ASP A 191 8.73 15.02 -19.36
N HIS A 192 8.12 14.48 -18.30
CA HIS A 192 6.74 14.01 -18.22
C HIS A 192 6.38 12.88 -19.20
N LYS A 193 7.37 12.13 -19.72
CA LYS A 193 7.13 11.05 -20.69
C LYS A 193 7.13 9.66 -20.08
N PHE A 194 7.73 9.46 -18.92
CA PHE A 194 7.84 8.16 -18.28
C PHE A 194 7.25 8.20 -16.87
N LEU A 195 6.70 7.06 -16.47
CA LEU A 195 6.31 6.77 -15.11
C LEU A 195 7.10 5.54 -14.64
N ALA A 196 7.96 5.72 -13.64
CA ALA A 196 8.56 4.62 -12.91
C ALA A 196 7.71 4.30 -11.68
N TYR A 197 7.43 3.02 -11.42
CA TYR A 197 6.71 2.60 -10.24
C TYR A 197 7.18 1.23 -9.75
N THR A 198 7.03 0.97 -8.45
CA THR A 198 7.32 -0.34 -7.86
C THR A 198 6.02 -1.10 -7.60
N LEU A 199 6.01 -2.41 -7.83
CA LEU A 199 4.82 -3.27 -7.73
C LEU A 199 5.12 -4.54 -6.93
N ASP A 200 4.34 -4.77 -5.88
CA ASP A 200 4.15 -6.08 -5.24
C ASP A 200 2.72 -6.56 -5.50
N SER A 201 2.61 -7.72 -6.14
CA SER A 201 1.33 -8.36 -6.48
C SER A 201 1.01 -9.59 -5.61
N SER A 202 1.92 -9.97 -4.71
CA SER A 202 1.84 -11.17 -3.88
C SER A 202 1.63 -10.87 -2.39
N GLY A 203 2.03 -9.67 -1.94
CA GLY A 203 2.09 -9.31 -0.53
C GLY A 203 3.38 -9.76 0.16
N SER A 204 4.45 -10.01 -0.61
CA SER A 204 5.77 -10.41 -0.09
C SER A 204 6.60 -9.22 0.41
N GLU A 205 6.15 -7.99 0.12
CA GLU A 205 6.89 -6.74 0.33
C GLU A 205 8.18 -6.62 -0.50
N PHE A 206 8.43 -7.57 -1.42
CA PHE A 206 9.45 -7.42 -2.44
C PHE A 206 8.80 -6.85 -3.70
N PHE A 207 9.20 -5.63 -4.05
CA PHE A 207 8.64 -4.94 -5.20
C PHE A 207 9.52 -5.11 -6.45
N SER A 208 8.85 -5.28 -7.59
CA SER A 208 9.43 -5.19 -8.93
C SER A 208 9.38 -3.75 -9.45
N LEU A 209 10.36 -3.34 -10.24
CA LEU A 209 10.40 -2.02 -10.90
C LEU A 209 9.76 -2.10 -12.29
N HIS A 210 8.85 -1.17 -12.59
CA HIS A 210 8.23 -0.98 -13.90
C HIS A 210 8.47 0.45 -14.38
N ILE A 211 8.78 0.61 -15.67
CA ILE A 211 8.81 1.92 -16.34
C ILE A 211 7.81 1.89 -17.48
N LYS A 212 6.87 2.84 -17.44
CA LYS A 212 5.81 3.00 -18.43
C LYS A 212 6.02 4.27 -19.25
N CYS A 213 6.01 4.14 -20.58
CA CYS A 213 5.95 5.28 -21.47
C CYS A 213 4.53 5.84 -21.50
N LEU A 214 4.35 7.08 -21.07
CA LEU A 214 3.05 7.74 -20.96
C LEU A 214 2.47 8.16 -22.31
N GLN A 215 3.30 8.31 -23.34
CA GLN A 215 2.83 8.63 -24.69
C GLN A 215 2.19 7.41 -25.37
N THR A 216 2.79 6.23 -25.22
CA THR A 216 2.31 4.99 -25.83
C THR A 216 1.43 4.16 -24.89
N ASN A 217 1.38 4.53 -23.61
CA ASN A 217 0.73 3.79 -22.53
C ASN A 217 1.26 2.36 -22.33
N ARG A 218 2.51 2.08 -22.77
CA ARG A 218 3.15 0.76 -22.69
C ARG A 218 4.23 0.71 -21.62
N ILE A 219 4.32 -0.44 -20.94
CA ILE A 219 5.46 -0.75 -20.08
C ILE A 219 6.67 -1.01 -21.00
N VAL A 220 7.72 -0.21 -20.85
CA VAL A 220 8.95 -0.28 -21.66
C VAL A 220 10.09 -0.97 -20.93
N TYR A 221 9.98 -1.11 -19.61
CA TYR A 221 10.90 -1.90 -18.78
C TYR A 221 10.13 -2.50 -17.60
N SER A 222 10.45 -3.75 -17.26
CA SER A 222 9.99 -4.44 -16.06
C SER A 222 11.16 -5.29 -15.56
N SER A 223 11.55 -5.13 -14.30
CA SER A 223 12.51 -6.06 -13.69
C SER A 223 11.85 -7.44 -13.61
N LEU A 224 12.47 -8.46 -14.18
CA LEU A 224 11.90 -9.83 -14.24
C LEU A 224 11.78 -10.52 -12.87
N THR A 225 12.45 -9.99 -11.85
CA THR A 225 12.48 -10.57 -10.50
C THR A 225 12.14 -9.48 -9.47
N ASP A 226 11.44 -9.87 -8.41
CA ASP A 226 11.19 -9.01 -7.25
C ASP A 226 12.51 -8.75 -6.52
N LYS A 227 13.29 -7.78 -7.02
CA LYS A 227 14.59 -7.38 -6.46
C LYS A 227 14.46 -6.61 -5.13
N GLY A 228 13.24 -6.44 -4.62
CA GLY A 228 12.98 -5.62 -3.44
C GLY A 228 13.33 -4.15 -3.71
N VAL A 229 12.81 -3.60 -4.80
CA VAL A 229 13.07 -2.20 -5.17
C VAL A 229 12.29 -1.26 -4.25
N VAL A 230 12.97 -0.29 -3.64
CA VAL A 230 12.33 0.60 -2.65
C VAL A 230 12.22 2.03 -3.16
N SER A 231 13.35 2.67 -3.43
CA SER A 231 13.44 4.09 -3.75
C SER A 231 13.73 4.29 -5.23
N LEU A 232 13.20 5.37 -5.82
CA LEU A 232 13.31 5.71 -7.24
C LEU A 232 13.67 7.17 -7.40
N ALA A 233 14.67 7.49 -8.24
CA ALA A 233 15.09 8.85 -8.51
C ALA A 233 15.48 9.05 -10.00
N TRP A 234 14.80 9.97 -10.67
CA TRP A 234 15.07 10.31 -12.08
C TRP A 234 16.18 11.34 -12.20
N THR A 235 17.07 11.18 -13.19
CA THR A 235 17.98 12.25 -13.60
C THR A 235 17.22 13.38 -14.29
N GLY A 236 17.77 14.61 -14.24
CA GLY A 236 17.13 15.79 -14.84
C GLY A 236 16.90 15.70 -16.34
N ASP A 237 17.73 14.93 -17.05
CA ASP A 237 17.58 14.67 -18.49
C ASP A 237 16.58 13.54 -18.81
N SER A 238 15.98 12.91 -17.79
CA SER A 238 15.03 11.79 -17.90
C SER A 238 15.57 10.54 -18.61
N ARG A 239 16.89 10.44 -18.82
CA ARG A 239 17.50 9.30 -19.51
C ARG A 239 17.85 8.15 -18.56
N PHE A 240 18.06 8.46 -17.28
CA PHE A 240 18.46 7.48 -16.29
C PHE A 240 17.52 7.49 -15.09
N LEU A 241 17.28 6.30 -14.55
CA LEU A 241 16.54 6.08 -13.32
C LEU A 241 17.44 5.35 -12.34
N PHE A 242 17.72 5.99 -11.22
CA PHE A 242 18.36 5.35 -10.08
C PHE A 242 17.30 4.65 -9.23
N TYR A 243 17.65 3.49 -8.68
CA TYR A 243 16.80 2.76 -7.75
C TYR A 243 17.60 1.96 -6.73
N THR A 244 17.03 1.76 -5.54
CA THR A 244 17.64 0.92 -4.50
C THR A 244 17.12 -0.51 -4.57
N ILE A 245 17.94 -1.49 -4.17
CA ILE A 245 17.50 -2.88 -3.95
C ILE A 245 17.81 -3.35 -2.53
N CYS A 246 16.94 -4.22 -2.01
CA CYS A 246 17.09 -4.82 -0.70
C CYS A 246 17.97 -6.07 -0.69
N ASP A 247 18.58 -6.34 0.45
CA ASP A 247 19.13 -7.66 0.77
C ASP A 247 18.03 -8.63 1.26
N GLN A 248 18.44 -9.84 1.64
CA GLN A 248 17.54 -10.90 2.15
C GLN A 248 16.77 -10.52 3.43
N THR A 249 17.22 -9.49 4.14
CA THR A 249 16.56 -8.97 5.35
C THR A 249 15.65 -7.77 5.05
N GLN A 250 15.35 -7.54 3.76
CA GLN A 250 14.57 -6.38 3.27
C GLN A 250 15.23 -5.03 3.58
N ARG A 251 16.55 -5.00 3.77
CA ARG A 251 17.30 -3.76 4.00
C ARG A 251 17.81 -3.20 2.67
N PRO A 252 17.41 -1.98 2.26
CA PRO A 252 17.96 -1.33 1.07
C PRO A 252 19.45 -1.07 1.25
N TYR A 253 20.29 -1.57 0.35
CA TYR A 253 21.75 -1.46 0.52
C TYR A 253 22.52 -1.19 -0.77
N GLN A 254 21.95 -1.48 -1.95
CA GLN A 254 22.59 -1.19 -3.23
C GLN A 254 21.79 -0.19 -4.03
N VAL A 255 22.50 0.65 -4.78
CA VAL A 255 21.93 1.59 -5.74
C VAL A 255 22.33 1.16 -7.13
N PHE A 256 21.33 0.98 -7.98
CA PHE A 256 21.48 0.70 -9.40
C PHE A 256 21.02 1.88 -10.24
N CYS A 257 21.55 1.98 -11.46
CA CYS A 257 21.17 2.97 -12.46
C CYS A 257 20.72 2.27 -13.74
N HIS A 258 19.47 2.50 -14.13
CA HIS A 258 18.89 2.01 -15.38
C HIS A 258 18.88 3.11 -16.43
N LYS A 259 19.36 2.82 -17.64
CA LYS A 259 19.23 3.71 -18.80
C LYS A 259 17.95 3.38 -19.57
N VAL A 260 17.00 4.32 -19.63
CA VAL A 260 15.68 4.09 -20.24
C VAL A 260 15.81 3.68 -21.70
N GLY A 261 15.12 2.58 -22.05
CA GLY A 261 15.11 2.03 -23.41
C GLY A 261 16.36 1.21 -23.75
N SER A 262 17.31 1.07 -22.84
CA SER A 262 18.41 0.13 -22.97
C SER A 262 17.96 -1.30 -22.67
N VAL A 263 18.56 -2.26 -23.37
CA VAL A 263 18.46 -3.70 -23.06
C VAL A 263 19.69 -4.21 -22.28
N GLU A 264 20.67 -3.34 -22.06
CA GLU A 264 21.87 -3.64 -21.29
C GLU A 264 21.55 -3.78 -19.79
N GLU A 265 22.44 -4.43 -19.06
CA GLU A 265 22.32 -4.57 -17.61
C GLU A 265 22.45 -3.23 -16.89
N ASP A 266 21.74 -3.11 -15.77
CA ASP A 266 21.73 -1.90 -14.93
C ASP A 266 23.06 -1.76 -14.17
N PHE A 267 23.55 -0.53 -14.05
CA PHE A 267 24.86 -0.25 -13.47
C PHE A 267 24.79 -0.18 -11.93
N LEU A 268 25.58 -0.99 -11.23
CA LEU A 268 25.76 -0.84 -9.77
C LEU A 268 26.55 0.44 -9.49
N THR A 269 25.92 1.39 -8.81
CA THR A 269 26.50 2.71 -8.50
C THR A 269 27.08 2.77 -7.09
N PHE A 270 26.39 2.17 -6.11
CA PHE A 270 26.78 2.24 -4.70
C PHE A 270 26.38 0.96 -3.96
N THR A 271 27.17 0.57 -2.95
CA THR A 271 26.87 -0.54 -2.03
C THR A 271 27.18 -0.11 -0.60
N GLU A 272 26.20 -0.22 0.29
CA GLU A 272 26.37 -0.07 1.72
C GLU A 272 26.72 -1.41 2.38
N HIS A 273 27.91 -1.47 2.95
CA HIS A 273 28.45 -2.67 3.58
C HIS A 273 28.12 -2.78 5.07
N ASP A 274 27.85 -1.65 5.75
CA ASP A 274 27.38 -1.65 7.13
C ASP A 274 25.92 -2.12 7.18
N ARG A 275 25.70 -3.27 7.83
CA ARG A 275 24.39 -3.89 8.00
C ARG A 275 23.44 -3.09 8.88
N SER A 276 23.93 -2.12 9.64
CA SER A 276 23.13 -1.21 10.45
C SER A 276 22.58 -0.01 9.66
N CYS A 277 23.09 0.19 8.44
CA CYS A 277 22.71 1.29 7.57
C CYS A 277 21.71 0.86 6.49
N CYS A 278 20.76 1.74 6.19
CA CYS A 278 19.82 1.61 5.07
C CYS A 278 20.10 2.73 4.06
N VAL A 279 20.03 2.40 2.77
CA VAL A 279 20.27 3.34 1.68
C VAL A 279 18.96 3.86 1.11
N ASP A 280 18.84 5.18 1.00
CA ASP A 280 17.77 5.86 0.27
C ASP A 280 18.36 6.72 -0.85
N ILE A 281 17.54 7.03 -1.85
CA ILE A 281 17.92 7.93 -2.94
C ILE A 281 16.82 8.94 -3.25
N THR A 282 17.21 10.14 -3.66
CA THR A 282 16.28 11.19 -4.07
C THR A 282 16.92 12.11 -5.10
N SER A 283 16.12 12.62 -6.04
CA SER A 283 16.57 13.71 -6.92
C SER A 283 16.44 15.05 -6.19
N THR A 284 17.42 15.93 -6.31
CA THR A 284 17.26 17.31 -5.84
C THR A 284 16.11 17.99 -6.58
N LYS A 285 15.49 19.01 -5.96
CA LYS A 285 14.33 19.70 -6.54
C LYS A 285 14.61 20.34 -7.90
N ASP A 286 15.85 20.75 -8.15
CA ASP A 286 16.30 21.29 -9.43
C ASP A 286 16.81 20.21 -10.41
N PHE A 287 16.73 18.94 -10.02
CA PHE A 287 17.14 17.74 -10.76
C PHE A 287 18.60 17.75 -11.24
N LYS A 288 19.46 18.56 -10.63
CA LYS A 288 20.89 18.60 -10.96
C LYS A 288 21.67 17.46 -10.32
N TYR A 289 21.20 16.96 -9.19
CA TYR A 289 21.88 15.91 -8.45
C TYR A 289 20.91 14.81 -8.03
N ILE A 290 21.44 13.60 -7.91
CA ILE A 290 20.85 12.50 -7.15
C ILE A 290 21.60 12.41 -5.82
N THR A 291 20.87 12.45 -4.72
CA THR A 291 21.40 12.17 -3.38
C THR A 291 21.36 10.66 -3.14
N ILE A 292 22.44 10.12 -2.59
CA ILE A 292 22.49 8.77 -2.02
C ILE A 292 22.73 8.94 -0.53
N ASN A 293 21.76 8.52 0.28
CA ASN A 293 21.74 8.74 1.71
C ASN A 293 21.88 7.39 2.41
N SER A 294 22.97 7.19 3.14
CA SER A 294 23.16 6.01 4.00
C SER A 294 22.87 6.38 5.44
N ASN A 295 21.87 5.72 6.05
CA ASN A 295 21.34 6.10 7.34
C ASN A 295 21.31 4.91 8.30
N SER A 296 21.88 5.10 9.49
CA SER A 296 21.68 4.23 10.65
C SER A 296 20.84 4.94 11.71
N ARG A 297 20.58 4.26 12.83
CA ARG A 297 19.88 4.89 13.97
C ARG A 297 20.65 6.04 14.64
N THR A 298 21.97 6.14 14.40
CA THR A 298 22.85 7.07 15.12
C THR A 298 23.74 7.92 14.23
N SER A 299 23.79 7.66 12.92
CA SER A 299 24.63 8.38 11.96
C SER A 299 23.98 8.40 10.58
N SER A 300 24.32 9.42 9.79
CA SER A 300 23.89 9.57 8.39
C SER A 300 25.05 10.10 7.54
N GLU A 301 25.21 9.55 6.35
CA GLU A 301 26.15 10.01 5.33
C GLU A 301 25.39 10.28 4.02
N GLU A 302 25.80 11.32 3.30
CA GLU A 302 25.15 11.73 2.05
C GLU A 302 26.18 12.03 0.96
N GLY A 303 25.96 11.43 -0.22
CA GLY A 303 26.75 11.68 -1.42
C GLY A 303 25.89 12.25 -2.55
N LEU A 304 26.45 13.18 -3.32
CA LEU A 304 25.81 13.79 -4.49
C LEU A 304 26.37 13.22 -5.79
N HIS A 305 25.50 12.83 -6.71
CA HIS A 305 25.83 12.31 -8.04
C HIS A 305 25.20 13.18 -9.13
N ASN A 306 25.93 13.42 -10.22
CA ASN A 306 25.47 14.18 -11.39
C ASN A 306 24.92 13.27 -12.49
#